data_AF-A0A5Y6EYE8-F1
#
_entry.id   AF-A0A5Y6EYE8-F1
#
_cell.length_a   1.000
_cell.length_b   1.000
_cell.length_c   1.000
_cell.angle_alpha   90.00
_cell.angle_beta   90.00
_cell.angle_gamma   90.00
#
_symmetry.space_group_name_H-M   'P 1'
#
loop_
_entity.id
_entity.type
_entity.pdbx_description
1 polymer ?
#
loop_
_entity_poly.entity_id
_entity_poly.type
_entity_poly.pdbx_seq_one_letter_code
_entity_poly.pdbx_strand_id
1 'polypeptide(L)'
;NAIHIIFSIVAAIIYCIIAEIFPRVTMCQGIVFGILFAIICHGIALPVLGLSPNLAQLPLDEIVSEIVGTCLWIWTIELLRIALRSKMVET
;
A
#
# COMPACT_ATOMS: atom_id res chain seq x y z
N ASN A 1 -7.21 14.83 -4.39
CA ASN A 1 -7.33 15.22 -5.82
C ASN A 1 -7.48 13.93 -6.65
N ALA A 2 -7.85 14.01 -7.94
CA ALA A 2 -8.09 12.82 -8.77
C ALA A 2 -6.85 11.91 -8.92
N ILE A 3 -5.64 12.49 -8.87
CA ILE A 3 -4.36 11.77 -8.95
C ILE A 3 -4.23 10.76 -7.80
N HIS A 4 -4.51 11.17 -6.56
CA HIS A 4 -4.47 10.25 -5.42
C HIS A 4 -5.49 9.11 -5.55
N ILE A 5 -6.69 9.37 -6.05
CA ILE A 5 -7.72 8.33 -6.21
C ILE A 5 -7.27 7.29 -7.25
N ILE A 6 -6.82 7.76 -8.42
CA ILE A 6 -6.36 6.87 -9.51
C ILE A 6 -5.14 6.07 -9.05
N PHE A 7 -4.17 6.73 -8.41
CA PHE A 7 -3.00 6.07 -7.83
C PHE A 7 -3.41 4.96 -6.86
N SER A 8 -4.30 5.24 -5.92
CA SER A 8 -4.77 4.25 -4.94
C SER A 8 -5.47 3.06 -5.57
N ILE A 9 -6.32 3.29 -6.59
CA ILE A 9 -7.00 2.20 -7.30
C ILE A 9 -5.98 1.31 -8.02
N VAL A 10 -5.06 1.91 -8.78
CA VAL A 10 -4.04 1.17 -9.54
C VAL A 10 -3.14 0.38 -8.59
N ALA A 11 -2.68 0.99 -7.51
CA ALA A 11 -1.83 0.34 -6.52
C ALA A 11 -2.55 -0.82 -5.79
N ALA A 12 -3.84 -0.64 -5.45
CA ALA A 12 -4.65 -1.72 -4.86
C ALA A 12 -4.82 -2.91 -5.82
N ILE A 13 -5.08 -2.66 -7.10
CA ILE A 13 -5.16 -3.71 -8.13
C ILE A 13 -3.83 -4.46 -8.25
N ILE A 14 -2.71 -3.72 -8.31
CA ILE A 14 -1.37 -4.32 -8.37
C ILE A 14 -1.13 -5.21 -7.14
N TYR A 15 -1.42 -4.71 -5.93
CA TYR A 15 -1.29 -5.49 -4.71
C TYR A 15 -2.11 -6.79 -4.77
N CYS A 16 -3.38 -6.72 -5.17
CA CYS A 16 -4.25 -7.88 -5.29
C CYS A 16 -3.73 -8.90 -6.31
N ILE A 17 -3.23 -8.46 -7.48
CA ILE A 17 -2.64 -9.35 -8.48
C ILE A 17 -1.40 -10.05 -7.92
N ILE A 18 -0.49 -9.28 -7.30
CA ILE A 18 0.72 -9.85 -6.70
C ILE A 18 0.36 -10.83 -5.57
N ALA A 19 -0.68 -10.55 -4.78
CA ALA A 19 -1.14 -11.43 -3.71
C ALA A 19 -1.64 -12.79 -4.20
N GLU A 20 -2.25 -12.86 -5.39
CA GLU A 20 -2.65 -14.15 -5.99
C GLU A 20 -1.46 -14.92 -6.58
N ILE A 21 -0.43 -14.24 -7.09
CA ILE A 21 0.75 -14.88 -7.70
C ILE A 21 1.79 -15.28 -6.65
N PHE A 22 2.00 -14.41 -5.65
CA PHE A 22 3.01 -14.57 -4.60
C PHE A 22 2.38 -14.36 -3.22
N PRO A 23 1.70 -15.39 -2.65
CA PRO A 23 0.97 -15.25 -1.38
C PRO A 23 1.79 -14.75 -0.20
N ARG A 24 3.14 -14.83 -0.24
CA ARG A 24 4.01 -14.27 0.80
C ARG A 24 3.82 -12.76 1.00
N VAL A 25 3.34 -12.00 0.01
CA VAL A 25 3.10 -10.56 0.17
C VAL A 25 1.95 -10.25 1.13
N THR A 26 1.09 -11.23 1.43
CA THR A 26 -0.02 -11.07 2.38
C THR A 26 0.41 -11.30 3.83
N MET A 27 1.71 -11.52 4.08
CA MET A 27 2.25 -11.71 5.43
C MET A 27 1.85 -10.58 6.37
N CYS A 28 1.45 -10.94 7.59
CA CYS A 28 0.88 -10.01 8.57
C CYS A 28 -0.27 -9.19 7.97
N GLN A 29 -1.13 -9.84 7.17
CA GLN A 29 -2.25 -9.21 6.48
C GLN A 29 -1.83 -8.02 5.60
N GLY A 30 -0.70 -8.18 4.90
CA GLY A 30 -0.17 -7.17 3.97
C GLY A 30 0.64 -6.06 4.63
N ILE A 31 0.79 -6.03 5.96
CA ILE A 31 1.54 -4.98 6.66
C ILE A 31 3.00 -4.91 6.19
N VAL A 32 3.66 -6.06 6.00
CA VAL A 32 5.05 -6.10 5.51
C VAL A 32 5.17 -5.46 4.13
N PHE A 33 4.21 -5.74 3.24
CA PHE A 33 4.12 -5.09 1.94
C PHE A 33 3.89 -3.59 2.09
N GLY A 34 2.99 -3.17 2.98
CA GLY A 34 2.72 -1.75 3.25
C GLY A 34 3.96 -0.96 3.67
N ILE A 35 4.82 -1.52 4.51
CA ILE A 35 6.08 -0.87 4.91
C ILE A 35 7.00 -0.68 3.70
N LEU A 36 7.20 -1.73 2.90
CA LEU A 36 8.04 -1.66 1.71
C LEU A 36 7.47 -0.69 0.67
N PHE A 37 6.15 -0.70 0.49
CA PHE A 37 5.44 0.17 -0.42
C PHE A 37 5.56 1.64 0.01
N ALA A 38 5.45 1.93 1.32
CA ALA A 38 5.65 3.27 1.87
C ALA A 38 7.07 3.79 1.57
N ILE A 39 8.10 2.96 1.78
CA ILE A 39 9.49 3.33 1.50
C ILE A 39 9.70 3.57 0.00
N ILE A 40 9.16 2.73 -0.87
CA ILE A 40 9.28 2.90 -2.32
C ILE A 40 8.57 4.18 -2.78
N CYS A 41 7.35 4.41 -2.32
CA CYS A 41 6.56 5.56 -2.76
C CYS A 41 7.10 6.87 -2.17
N HIS A 42 7.20 6.98 -0.85
CA HIS A 42 7.56 8.23 -0.17
C HIS A 42 9.06 8.44 -0.06
N GLY A 43 9.87 7.38 -0.10
CA GLY A 43 11.33 7.46 -0.09
C GLY A 43 11.95 7.61 -1.48
N ILE A 44 11.28 7.18 -2.55
CA ILE A 44 11.87 7.13 -3.91
C ILE A 44 10.95 7.75 -4.95
N ALA A 45 9.78 7.17 -5.21
CA ALA A 45 8.97 7.53 -6.39
C ALA A 45 8.43 8.97 -6.34
N LEU A 46 7.80 9.37 -5.24
CA LEU A 46 7.26 10.73 -5.09
C LEU A 46 8.37 11.79 -5.07
N PRO A 47 9.50 11.58 -4.36
CA PRO A 47 10.64 12.50 -4.43
C PRO A 47 11.25 12.65 -5.82
N VAL A 48 11.45 11.53 -6.54
CA VAL A 48 12.01 11.55 -7.91
C VAL A 48 11.09 12.30 -8.88
N LEU A 49 9.78 12.21 -8.67
CA LEU A 49 8.79 12.95 -9.46
C LEU A 49 8.59 14.39 -9.01
N GLY A 50 9.28 14.85 -7.95
CA GLY A 50 9.12 16.19 -7.39
C GLY A 50 7.76 16.45 -6.75
N LEU A 51 7.04 15.40 -6.35
CA LEU A 51 5.68 15.47 -5.82
C LEU A 51 5.64 15.60 -4.29
N SER A 52 6.69 15.19 -3.60
CA SER A 52 6.83 15.28 -2.14
C SER A 52 8.32 15.31 -1.77
N PRO A 53 8.73 15.94 -0.65
CA PRO A 53 10.08 15.78 -0.11
C PRO A 53 10.41 14.31 0.16
N ASN A 54 11.71 14.00 0.27
CA ASN A 54 12.12 12.65 0.63
C ASN A 54 11.63 12.29 2.04
N LEU A 55 11.18 11.05 2.26
CA LEU A 55 10.77 10.55 3.59
C LEU A 55 11.77 10.89 4.71
N ALA A 56 13.08 10.85 4.43
CA ALA A 56 14.12 11.17 5.41
C ALA A 56 14.24 12.67 5.78
N GLN A 57 13.55 13.54 5.04
CA GLN A 57 13.53 14.99 5.24
C GLN A 57 12.26 15.48 5.95
N LEU A 58 11.29 14.59 6.17
CA LEU A 58 10.03 14.94 6.80
C LEU A 58 10.15 14.97 8.35
N PRO A 59 9.31 15.77 9.03
CA PRO A 59 9.10 15.65 10.47
C PRO A 59 8.68 14.23 10.88
N LEU A 60 8.99 13.84 12.13
CA LEU A 60 8.75 12.47 12.59
C LEU A 60 7.28 12.06 12.54
N ASP A 61 6.37 12.97 12.87
CA ASP A 61 4.93 12.77 12.81
C ASP A 61 4.44 12.52 11.37
N GLU A 62 5.02 13.21 10.38
CA GLU A 62 4.74 12.97 8.97
C GLU A 62 5.32 11.62 8.51
N ILE A 63 6.55 11.27 8.90
CA ILE A 63 7.14 9.95 8.61
C ILE A 63 6.24 8.83 9.15
N VAL A 64 5.78 8.97 10.40
CA VAL A 64 4.89 8.01 11.04
C VAL A 64 3.56 7.95 10.29
N SER A 65 2.98 9.09 9.91
CA SER A 65 1.74 9.15 9.15
C SER A 65 1.87 8.43 7.81
N GLU A 66 2.94 8.66 7.05
CA GLU A 66 3.12 8.04 5.74
C GLU A 66 3.33 6.52 5.83
N ILE A 67 4.14 6.06 6.79
CA ILE A 67 4.40 4.62 6.95
C ILE A 67 3.18 3.92 7.53
N VAL A 68 2.65 4.38 8.66
CA VAL A 68 1.53 3.74 9.36
C VAL A 68 0.25 3.86 8.53
N GLY A 69 -0.02 5.03 7.96
CA GLY A 69 -1.16 5.26 7.07
C GLY A 69 -1.14 4.31 5.87
N THR A 70 0.00 4.15 5.22
CA THR A 70 0.16 3.19 4.11
C THR A 70 -0.03 1.75 4.57
N CYS A 71 0.48 1.37 5.74
CA CYS A 71 0.27 0.03 6.30
C CYS A 71 -1.20 -0.26 6.56
N LEU A 72 -1.92 0.65 7.23
CA LEU A 72 -3.35 0.50 7.51
C LEU A 72 -4.18 0.47 6.23
N TRP A 73 -3.78 1.25 5.22
CA TRP A 73 -4.42 1.25 3.92
C TRP A 73 -4.26 -0.09 3.19
N ILE A 74 -3.04 -0.63 3.08
CA ILE A 74 -2.81 -1.97 2.50
C ILE A 74 -3.52 -3.06 3.30
N TRP A 75 -3.49 -2.98 4.63
CA TRP A 75 -4.19 -3.93 5.49
C TRP A 75 -5.68 -3.97 5.21
N THR A 76 -6.31 -2.80 5.04
CA THR A 76 -7.73 -2.69 4.69
C THR A 76 -8.02 -3.33 3.33
N ILE A 77 -7.15 -3.12 2.34
CA ILE A 77 -7.27 -3.78 1.03
C ILE A 77 -7.18 -5.30 1.17
N GLU A 78 -6.24 -5.80 1.97
CA GLU A 78 -6.06 -7.24 2.18
C GLU A 78 -7.26 -7.89 2.87
N LEU A 79 -7.82 -7.24 3.90
CA LEU A 79 -9.03 -7.71 4.56
C LEU A 79 -10.21 -7.81 3.59
N LEU A 80 -10.39 -6.79 2.74
CA LEU A 80 -11.43 -6.79 1.71
C LEU A 80 -11.17 -7.87 0.66
N ARG A 81 -9.92 -8.05 0.22
CA ARG A 81 -9.55 -9.10 -0.75
C ARG A 81 -9.89 -10.48 -0.22
N ILE A 82 -9.53 -10.78 1.03
CA ILE A 82 -9.87 -12.06 1.70
C ILE A 82 -11.39 -12.24 1.78
N ALA A 83 -12.12 -11.23 2.24
CA ALA A 83 -13.58 -11.29 2.42
C ALA A 83 -14.34 -11.46 1.09
N LEU A 84 -13.85 -10.84 0.01
CA LEU A 84 -14.42 -11.01 -1.33
C LEU A 84 -14.06 -12.39 -1.90
N ARG A 85 -12.81 -12.82 -1.76
CA ARG A 85 -12.35 -14.12 -2.25
C ARG A 85 -13.12 -15.27 -1.60
N SER A 86 -13.36 -15.22 -0.28
CA SER A 86 -14.16 -16.26 0.39
C SER A 86 -15.58 -16.30 -0.17
N LYS A 87 -16.23 -15.15 -0.39
CA LYS A 87 -17.58 -15.07 -0.96
C LYS A 87 -17.68 -15.51 -2.43
N MET A 88 -16.61 -15.35 -3.20
CA MET A 88 -16.61 -15.64 -4.64
C MET A 88 -16.19 -17.07 -4.98
N VAL A 89 -15.36 -17.69 -4.15
CA VAL A 89 -14.76 -19.01 -4.44
C VAL A 89 -15.34 -20.12 -3.55
N GLU A 90 -15.79 -19.81 -2.33
CA GLU A 90 -16.48 -20.77 -1.47
C GLU A 90 -17.99 -20.69 -1.75
N THR A 91 -18.41 -21.29 -2.88
CA THR A 91 -19.81 -21.72 -3.10
C THR A 91 -19.97 -23.20 -2.80
#